data_AF-A0A954FYQ1-F1
#
_entry.id   AF-A0A954FYQ1-F1
#
_cell.length_a   1.000
_cell.length_b   1.000
_cell.length_c   1.000
_cell.angle_alpha   90.00
_cell.angle_beta   90.00
_cell.angle_gamma   90.00
#
_symmetry.space_group_name_H-M   'P 1'
#
loop_
_entity.id
_entity.type
_entity.pdbx_description
1 polymer ?
#
loop_
_entity_poly.entity_id
_entity_poly.type
_entity_poly.pdbx_seq_one_letter_code
_entity_poly.pdbx_strand_id
1 'polypeptide(L)'
;MDILKAKQAEMRATYKADSPVMKRLQDSIAVAEKQLSDRQSDLNNNSGAAVTDKDGSLAQKIAAIDKRIAWLEAQRGTFNELDQRVRMDEENFQYYRQRGEEARVNNLLNRENITRISIVDRPVVPAKPIGPRKKLILIAFLLAGMVMGLGLSLTLEILDDSVASPEQLTASLGLPVLASFRKVRGA
;
A
#
# COMPACT_ATOMS: atom_id res chain seq x y z
N MET A 1 53.05 -27.62 49.96
CA MET A 1 53.29 -26.84 51.20
C MET A 1 53.46 -27.73 52.43
N ASP A 2 52.82 -28.90 52.49
CA ASP A 2 52.91 -29.78 53.67
C ASP A 2 54.26 -30.48 53.87
N ILE A 3 54.92 -30.88 52.79
CA ILE A 3 56.21 -31.63 52.84
C ILE A 3 57.38 -30.78 53.37
N LEU A 4 57.35 -29.46 53.15
CA LEU A 4 58.41 -28.53 53.61
C LEU A 4 58.23 -28.15 55.07
N LYS A 5 56.96 -27.96 55.51
CA LYS A 5 56.63 -27.73 56.92
C LYS A 5 56.87 -28.97 57.79
N ALA A 6 56.61 -30.17 57.24
CA ALA A 6 56.93 -31.43 57.91
C ALA A 6 58.44 -31.61 58.14
N LYS A 7 59.27 -31.29 57.14
CA LYS A 7 60.75 -31.36 57.26
C LYS A 7 61.34 -30.33 58.23
N GLN A 8 60.66 -29.19 58.41
CA GLN A 8 60.99 -28.17 59.41
C GLN A 8 60.68 -28.64 60.85
N ALA A 9 59.69 -29.52 61.03
CA ALA A 9 59.34 -30.09 62.32
C ALA A 9 60.35 -31.19 62.75
N GLU A 10 60.84 -32.01 61.81
CA GLU A 10 61.87 -33.02 62.09
C GLU A 10 63.21 -32.41 62.51
N MET A 11 63.67 -31.34 61.85
CA MET A 11 64.96 -30.73 62.17
C MET A 11 64.98 -29.95 63.50
N ARG A 12 63.80 -29.58 64.03
CA ARG A 12 63.64 -28.97 65.35
C ARG A 12 63.81 -29.96 66.51
N ALA A 13 63.66 -31.26 66.27
CA ALA A 13 63.83 -32.28 67.30
C ALA A 13 65.29 -32.69 67.52
N THR A 14 66.19 -32.41 66.56
CA THR A 14 67.61 -32.81 66.64
C THR A 14 68.60 -31.63 66.71
N TYR A 15 68.21 -30.40 66.34
CA TYR A 15 69.10 -29.23 66.38
C TYR A 15 68.51 -28.04 67.17
N LYS A 16 69.31 -27.44 68.06
CA LYS A 16 68.98 -26.24 68.86
C LYS A 16 68.63 -25.06 67.94
N ALA A 17 67.63 -24.27 68.33
CA ALA A 17 66.98 -23.21 67.54
C ALA A 17 67.88 -22.05 67.03
N ASP A 18 69.18 -22.03 67.34
CA ASP A 18 70.12 -20.95 67.00
C ASP A 18 71.39 -21.45 66.27
N SER A 19 71.36 -22.64 65.65
CA SER A 19 72.44 -23.09 64.78
C SER A 19 72.44 -22.28 63.46
N PRO A 20 73.62 -21.85 62.93
CA PRO A 20 73.75 -21.13 61.66
C PRO A 20 73.06 -21.82 60.46
N VAL A 21 72.88 -23.14 60.55
CA VAL A 21 72.18 -23.96 59.55
C VAL A 21 70.68 -23.66 59.50
N MET A 22 70.05 -23.36 60.64
CA MET A 22 68.62 -23.05 60.70
C MET A 22 68.31 -21.64 60.17
N LYS A 23 69.19 -20.67 60.41
CA LYS A 23 69.08 -19.31 59.83
C LYS A 23 69.15 -19.36 58.30
N ARG A 24 70.13 -20.09 57.75
CA ARG A 24 70.24 -20.30 56.28
C ARG A 24 69.03 -21.01 55.69
N LEU A 25 68.45 -21.96 56.42
CA LEU A 25 67.23 -22.63 55.99
C LEU A 25 66.04 -21.67 56.01
N GLN A 26 65.91 -20.84 57.04
CA GLN A 26 64.85 -19.82 57.13
C GLN A 26 65.00 -18.75 56.02
N ASP A 27 66.22 -18.32 55.73
CA ASP A 27 66.51 -17.42 54.61
C ASP A 27 66.15 -18.08 53.27
N SER A 28 66.45 -19.37 53.10
CA SER A 28 66.08 -20.10 51.88
C SER A 28 64.56 -20.28 51.73
N ILE A 29 63.82 -20.43 52.84
CA ILE A 29 62.35 -20.48 52.84
C ILE A 29 61.78 -19.09 52.50
N ALA A 30 62.31 -18.02 53.09
CA ALA A 30 61.89 -16.65 52.81
C ALA A 30 62.13 -16.26 51.34
N VAL A 31 63.27 -16.66 50.76
CA VAL A 31 63.57 -16.45 49.34
C VAL A 31 62.64 -17.28 48.45
N ALA A 32 62.34 -18.53 48.83
CA ALA A 32 61.42 -19.39 48.09
C ALA A 32 59.97 -18.85 48.11
N GLU A 33 59.51 -18.33 49.25
CA GLU A 33 58.19 -17.69 49.38
C GLU A 33 58.09 -16.42 48.54
N LYS A 34 59.14 -15.59 48.56
CA LYS A 34 59.21 -14.39 47.72
C LYS A 34 59.16 -14.75 46.23
N GLN A 35 59.95 -15.72 45.79
CA GLN A 35 59.92 -16.20 44.41
C GLN A 35 58.58 -16.81 44.00
N LEU A 36 57.87 -17.47 44.91
CA LEU A 36 56.53 -17.99 44.65
C LEU A 36 55.49 -16.87 44.51
N SER A 37 55.57 -15.83 45.34
CA SER A 37 54.68 -14.65 45.24
C SER A 37 54.93 -13.87 43.96
N ASP A 38 56.20 -13.66 43.59
CA ASP A 38 56.58 -12.98 42.36
C ASP A 38 56.10 -13.77 41.14
N ARG A 39 56.36 -15.09 41.10
CA ARG A 39 55.85 -15.98 40.03
C ARG A 39 54.33 -16.04 39.97
N GLN A 40 53.63 -16.05 41.10
CA GLN A 40 52.16 -16.08 41.10
C GLN A 40 51.59 -14.77 40.54
N SER A 41 52.22 -13.64 40.87
CA SER A 41 51.84 -12.33 40.35
C SER A 41 52.11 -12.22 38.84
N ASP A 42 53.25 -12.72 38.38
CA ASP A 42 53.60 -12.79 36.96
C ASP A 42 52.64 -13.70 36.20
N LEU A 43 52.28 -14.87 36.76
CA LEU A 43 51.31 -15.78 36.14
C LEU A 43 49.91 -15.15 36.08
N ASN A 44 49.44 -14.49 37.13
CA ASN A 44 48.13 -13.85 37.13
C ASN A 44 48.07 -12.69 36.11
N ASN A 45 49.10 -11.84 36.09
CA ASN A 45 49.18 -10.71 35.16
C ASN A 45 49.32 -11.17 33.70
N ASN A 46 50.18 -12.16 33.44
CA ASN A 46 50.46 -12.62 32.08
C ASN A 46 49.34 -13.54 31.54
N SER A 47 48.70 -14.35 32.39
CA SER A 47 47.54 -15.17 31.99
C SER A 47 46.31 -14.29 31.71
N GLY A 48 46.08 -13.25 32.53
CA GLY A 48 45.00 -12.29 32.31
C GLY A 48 45.21 -11.44 31.06
N ALA A 49 46.41 -10.91 30.86
CA ALA A 49 46.77 -10.13 29.67
C ALA A 49 46.71 -10.98 28.39
N ALA A 50 47.27 -12.19 28.39
CA ALA A 50 47.27 -13.06 27.21
C ALA A 50 45.87 -13.56 26.82
N VAL A 51 44.95 -13.71 27.76
CA VAL A 51 43.53 -14.03 27.48
C VAL A 51 42.81 -12.80 26.96
N THR A 52 42.99 -11.64 27.59
CA THR A 52 42.35 -10.37 27.17
C THR A 52 42.82 -9.92 25.78
N ASP A 53 44.11 -10.10 25.45
CA ASP A 53 44.66 -9.80 24.12
C ASP A 53 44.09 -10.74 23.04
N LYS A 54 43.91 -12.03 23.37
CA LYS A 54 43.28 -12.98 22.46
C LYS A 54 41.82 -12.62 22.22
N ASP A 55 41.06 -12.33 23.27
CA ASP A 55 39.65 -11.93 23.18
C ASP A 55 39.49 -10.61 22.41
N GLY A 56 40.37 -9.63 22.64
CA GLY A 56 40.42 -8.38 21.88
C GLY A 56 40.75 -8.61 20.40
N SER A 57 41.71 -9.50 20.09
CA SER A 57 42.06 -9.86 18.71
C SER A 57 40.94 -10.64 18.00
N LEU A 58 40.19 -11.48 18.72
CA LEU A 58 39.03 -12.19 18.21
C LEU A 58 37.87 -11.22 17.97
N ALA A 59 37.60 -10.31 18.89
CA ALA A 59 36.59 -9.27 18.72
C ALA A 59 36.90 -8.36 17.51
N GLN A 60 38.17 -8.01 17.30
CA GLN A 60 38.60 -7.28 16.11
C GLN A 60 38.41 -8.09 14.83
N LYS A 61 38.71 -9.39 14.84
CA LYS A 61 38.46 -10.28 13.68
C LYS A 61 36.98 -10.40 13.37
N ILE A 62 36.11 -10.56 14.39
CA ILE A 62 34.66 -10.60 14.23
C ILE A 62 34.17 -9.28 13.63
N ALA A 63 34.56 -8.13 14.20
CA ALA A 63 34.17 -6.82 13.68
C ALA A 63 34.66 -6.58 12.24
N ALA A 64 35.84 -7.09 11.87
CA ALA A 64 36.33 -7.02 10.49
C ALA A 64 35.53 -7.93 9.53
N ILE A 65 35.16 -9.12 9.98
CA ILE A 65 34.31 -10.06 9.23
C ILE A 65 32.91 -9.47 9.06
N ASP A 66 32.30 -8.90 10.10
CA ASP A 66 30.98 -8.28 10.03
C ASP A 66 30.95 -7.12 9.01
N LYS A 67 31.98 -6.27 9.02
CA LYS A 67 32.14 -5.21 8.00
C LYS A 67 32.28 -5.80 6.59
N ARG A 68 32.99 -6.91 6.44
CA ARG A 68 33.16 -7.58 5.14
C ARG A 68 31.85 -8.20 4.66
N ILE A 69 31.07 -8.81 5.55
CA ILE A 69 29.74 -9.36 5.25
C ILE A 69 28.81 -8.23 4.82
N ALA A 70 28.73 -7.14 5.59
CA ALA A 70 27.88 -6.00 5.24
C ALA A 70 28.23 -5.40 3.87
N TRP A 71 29.53 -5.30 3.54
CA TRP A 71 29.97 -4.85 2.22
C TRP A 71 29.58 -5.83 1.10
N LEU A 72 29.73 -7.14 1.33
CA LEU A 72 29.33 -8.17 0.38
C LEU A 72 27.81 -8.23 0.17
N GLU A 73 27.03 -8.02 1.23
CA GLU A 73 25.56 -7.96 1.15
C GLU A 73 25.10 -6.73 0.35
N ALA A 74 25.71 -5.57 0.57
CA ALA A 74 25.44 -4.37 -0.23
C ALA A 74 25.75 -4.61 -1.72
N GLN A 75 26.86 -5.29 -2.02
CA GLN A 75 27.25 -5.61 -3.40
C GLN A 75 26.38 -6.71 -4.03
N ARG A 76 25.87 -7.66 -3.25
CA ARG A 76 24.89 -8.65 -3.70
C ARG A 76 23.53 -8.01 -3.97
N GLY A 77 23.13 -7.03 -3.16
CA GLY A 77 21.89 -6.27 -3.36
C GLY A 77 21.87 -5.55 -4.71
N THR A 78 22.94 -4.82 -5.04
CA THR A 78 23.05 -4.11 -6.33
C THR A 78 23.13 -5.07 -7.52
N PHE A 79 23.82 -6.20 -7.37
CA PHE A 79 23.89 -7.21 -8.42
C PHE A 79 22.53 -7.87 -8.69
N ASN A 80 21.78 -8.24 -7.64
CA ASN A 80 20.46 -8.84 -7.78
C ASN A 80 19.46 -7.88 -8.41
N GLU A 81 19.49 -6.59 -8.02
CA GLU A 81 18.66 -5.58 -8.65
C GLU A 81 18.99 -5.43 -10.13
N LEU A 82 20.27 -5.42 -10.49
CA LEU A 82 20.71 -5.31 -11.88
C LEU A 82 20.31 -6.55 -12.70
N ASP A 83 20.48 -7.77 -12.17
CA ASP A 83 20.04 -9.01 -12.83
C ASP A 83 18.53 -9.00 -13.06
N GLN A 84 17.75 -8.55 -12.07
CA GLN A 84 16.30 -8.43 -12.20
C GLN A 84 15.91 -7.39 -13.27
N ARG A 85 16.59 -6.25 -13.34
CA ARG A 85 16.36 -5.24 -14.39
C ARG A 85 16.67 -5.79 -15.78
N VAL A 86 17.79 -6.48 -15.95
CA VAL A 86 18.15 -7.10 -17.24
C VAL A 86 17.11 -8.15 -17.66
N ARG A 87 16.64 -8.99 -16.74
CA ARG A 87 15.58 -9.97 -17.04
C ARG A 87 14.27 -9.31 -17.47
N MET A 88 13.88 -8.24 -16.79
CA MET A 88 12.67 -7.49 -17.12
C MET A 88 12.78 -6.81 -18.49
N ASP A 89 13.93 -6.22 -18.80
CA ASP A 89 14.18 -5.58 -20.09
C ASP A 89 14.19 -6.60 -21.24
N GLU A 90 14.77 -7.78 -21.03
CA GLU A 90 14.74 -8.88 -21.99
C GLU A 90 13.29 -9.36 -22.22
N GLU A 91 12.50 -9.59 -21.17
CA GLU A 91 11.11 -9.99 -21.29
C GLU A 91 10.27 -8.94 -22.01
N ASN A 92 10.46 -7.66 -21.68
CA ASN A 92 9.82 -6.55 -22.38
C ASN A 92 10.20 -6.52 -23.87
N PHE A 93 11.48 -6.70 -24.19
CA PHE A 93 11.95 -6.75 -25.57
C PHE A 93 11.29 -7.89 -26.35
N GLN A 94 11.24 -9.09 -25.78
CA GLN A 94 10.56 -10.25 -26.37
C GLN A 94 9.06 -9.99 -26.57
N TYR A 95 8.39 -9.39 -25.58
CA TYR A 95 6.99 -9.00 -25.67
C TYR A 95 6.73 -8.03 -26.83
N TYR A 96 7.52 -6.96 -26.96
CA TYR A 96 7.35 -5.99 -28.06
C TYR A 96 7.66 -6.59 -29.43
N ARG A 97 8.65 -7.49 -29.51
CA ARG A 97 8.96 -8.25 -30.74
C ARG A 97 7.77 -9.12 -31.15
N GLN A 98 7.21 -9.88 -30.22
CA GLN A 98 6.04 -10.73 -30.47
C GLN A 98 4.84 -9.88 -30.91
N ARG A 99 4.51 -8.80 -30.19
CA ARG A 99 3.43 -7.87 -30.56
C ARG A 99 3.62 -7.25 -31.94
N GLY A 100 4.86 -6.94 -32.31
CA GLY A 100 5.22 -6.43 -33.64
C GLY A 100 4.98 -7.47 -34.73
N GLU A 101 5.41 -8.71 -34.52
CA GLU A 101 5.15 -9.80 -35.46
C GLU A 101 3.65 -10.15 -35.53
N GLU A 102 2.92 -10.19 -34.41
CA GLU A 102 1.48 -10.37 -34.41
C GLU A 102 0.77 -9.26 -35.18
N ALA A 103 1.17 -8.00 -35.00
CA ALA A 103 0.62 -6.89 -35.78
C ALA A 103 0.97 -7.01 -37.26
N ARG A 104 2.20 -7.45 -37.61
CA ARG A 104 2.60 -7.70 -38.99
C ARG A 104 1.78 -8.84 -39.62
N VAL A 105 1.61 -9.94 -38.91
CA VAL A 105 0.79 -11.08 -39.31
C VAL A 105 -0.66 -10.67 -39.47
N ASN A 106 -1.26 -9.95 -38.52
CA ASN A 106 -2.62 -9.43 -38.64
C ASN A 106 -2.77 -8.47 -39.83
N ASN A 107 -1.77 -7.61 -40.08
CA ASN A 107 -1.77 -6.73 -41.25
C ASN A 107 -1.65 -7.52 -42.56
N LEU A 108 -0.84 -8.58 -42.61
CA LEU A 108 -0.76 -9.48 -43.77
C LEU A 108 -2.06 -10.25 -43.98
N LEU A 109 -2.67 -10.80 -42.93
CA LEU A 109 -3.97 -11.47 -43.00
C LEU A 109 -5.07 -10.52 -43.50
N ASN A 110 -5.09 -9.27 -43.04
CA ASN A 110 -6.00 -8.24 -43.53
C ASN A 110 -5.70 -7.83 -44.98
N ARG A 111 -4.42 -7.68 -45.36
CA ARG A 111 -4.02 -7.33 -46.73
C ARG A 111 -4.31 -8.45 -47.73
N GLU A 112 -4.07 -9.70 -47.34
CA GLU A 112 -4.32 -10.88 -48.16
C GLU A 112 -5.78 -11.36 -48.09
N ASN A 113 -6.67 -10.68 -47.35
CA ASN A 113 -8.10 -11.05 -47.23
C ASN A 113 -8.32 -12.52 -46.81
N ILE A 114 -7.36 -13.14 -46.11
CA ILE A 114 -7.38 -14.59 -45.82
C ILE A 114 -8.28 -14.92 -44.63
N THR A 115 -8.51 -13.95 -43.75
CA THR A 115 -9.77 -13.91 -43.01
C THR A 115 -10.81 -13.44 -43.99
N ARG A 116 -11.45 -14.42 -44.65
CA ARG A 116 -12.80 -14.23 -45.17
C ARG A 116 -13.58 -13.57 -44.03
N ILE A 117 -13.78 -12.26 -44.12
CA ILE A 117 -14.89 -11.58 -43.45
C ILE A 117 -16.09 -12.18 -44.15
N SER A 118 -16.44 -13.41 -43.77
CA SER A 118 -17.64 -14.04 -44.23
C SER A 118 -18.69 -13.19 -43.57
N ILE A 119 -19.35 -12.37 -44.37
CA ILE A 119 -20.55 -11.66 -43.96
C ILE A 119 -21.54 -12.79 -43.62
N VAL A 120 -21.48 -13.29 -42.38
CA VAL A 120 -22.41 -14.32 -41.87
C VAL A 120 -23.81 -13.74 -41.86
N ASP A 121 -23.90 -12.43 -41.58
CA ASP A 121 -25.14 -11.69 -41.65
C ASP A 121 -24.90 -10.31 -42.29
N ARG A 122 -25.70 -9.98 -43.30
CA ARG A 122 -25.64 -8.66 -43.95
C ARG A 122 -26.28 -7.65 -42.98
N PRO A 123 -25.77 -6.41 -42.90
CA PRO A 123 -26.41 -5.40 -42.06
C PRO A 123 -27.86 -5.19 -42.51
N VAL A 124 -28.81 -5.65 -41.69
CA VAL A 124 -30.24 -5.50 -41.95
C VAL A 124 -30.64 -4.08 -41.58
N VAL A 125 -31.16 -3.33 -42.55
CA VAL A 125 -31.76 -2.03 -42.29
C VAL A 125 -32.98 -2.27 -41.38
N PRO A 126 -33.08 -1.60 -40.22
CA PRO A 126 -34.20 -1.82 -39.31
C PRO A 126 -35.51 -1.50 -40.02
N ALA A 127 -36.39 -2.50 -40.17
CA ALA A 127 -37.68 -2.37 -40.85
C ALA A 127 -38.62 -1.35 -40.18
N LYS A 128 -38.35 -1.00 -38.92
CA LYS A 128 -39.07 0.02 -38.17
C LYS A 128 -38.08 1.00 -37.55
N PRO A 129 -38.29 2.31 -37.71
CA PRO A 129 -37.46 3.31 -37.05
C PRO A 129 -37.60 3.18 -35.53
N ILE A 130 -36.47 3.17 -34.83
CA ILE A 130 -36.36 3.21 -33.36
C ILE A 130 -36.64 4.64 -32.84
N GLY A 131 -36.73 5.61 -33.76
CA GLY A 131 -37.04 7.02 -33.48
C GLY A 131 -38.41 7.25 -32.84
N PRO A 132 -38.67 8.49 -32.41
CA PRO A 132 -39.78 8.80 -31.51
C PRO A 132 -41.12 8.34 -32.09
N ARG A 133 -41.97 7.76 -31.23
CA ARG A 133 -43.31 7.25 -31.59
C ARG A 133 -44.25 8.41 -31.92
N LYS A 134 -44.13 8.99 -33.12
CA LYS A 134 -44.82 10.21 -33.57
C LYS A 134 -46.34 10.20 -33.33
N LYS A 135 -46.99 9.03 -33.50
CA LYS A 135 -48.42 8.85 -33.23
C LYS A 135 -48.79 9.09 -31.77
N LEU A 136 -47.99 8.58 -30.82
CA LEU A 136 -48.23 8.77 -29.39
C LEU A 136 -48.04 10.23 -29.00
N ILE A 137 -47.00 10.87 -29.53
CA ILE A 137 -46.72 12.29 -29.28
C ILE A 137 -47.88 13.16 -29.77
N LEU A 138 -48.36 12.92 -30.99
CA LEU A 138 -49.49 13.66 -31.56
C LEU A 138 -50.76 13.53 -30.73
N ILE A 139 -51.11 12.31 -30.30
CA ILE A 139 -52.27 12.06 -29.45
C ILE A 139 -52.10 12.76 -28.09
N ALA A 140 -50.91 12.72 -27.49
CA ALA A 140 -50.65 13.39 -26.22
C ALA A 140 -50.83 14.91 -26.31
N PHE A 141 -50.30 15.55 -27.36
CA PHE A 141 -50.47 16.99 -27.56
C PHE A 141 -51.90 17.39 -27.91
N LEU A 142 -52.62 16.55 -28.67
CA LEU A 142 -54.04 16.77 -28.96
C LEU A 142 -54.87 16.77 -27.67
N LEU A 143 -54.69 15.77 -26.81
CA LEU A 143 -55.39 15.67 -25.53
C LEU A 143 -55.00 16.80 -24.58
N ALA A 144 -53.69 17.11 -24.47
CA ALA A 144 -53.21 18.20 -23.64
C ALA A 144 -53.77 19.55 -24.08
N GLY A 145 -53.79 19.83 -25.39
CA GLY A 145 -54.36 21.06 -25.95
C GLY A 145 -55.87 21.17 -25.71
N MET A 146 -56.61 20.06 -25.80
CA MET A 146 -58.04 20.04 -25.52
C MET A 146 -58.33 20.33 -24.03
N VAL A 147 -57.61 19.68 -23.12
CA VAL A 147 -57.75 19.92 -21.67
C VAL A 147 -57.36 21.36 -21.33
N MET A 148 -56.25 21.85 -21.89
CA MET A 148 -55.77 23.21 -21.64
C MET A 148 -56.71 24.26 -22.22
N GLY A 149 -57.28 24.04 -23.41
CA GLY A 149 -58.28 24.93 -24.01
C GLY A 149 -59.57 25.01 -23.19
N LEU A 150 -60.08 23.88 -22.73
CA LEU A 150 -61.25 23.85 -21.83
C LEU A 150 -60.93 24.51 -20.49
N GLY A 151 -59.78 24.21 -19.89
CA GLY A 151 -59.34 24.82 -18.64
C GLY A 151 -59.19 26.34 -18.75
N LEU A 152 -58.61 26.82 -19.85
CA LEU A 152 -58.49 28.26 -20.13
C LEU A 152 -59.85 28.91 -20.35
N SER A 153 -60.75 28.29 -21.11
CA SER A 153 -62.11 28.82 -21.33
C SER A 153 -62.86 28.99 -20.02
N LEU A 154 -62.79 27.99 -19.12
CA LEU A 154 -63.45 28.06 -17.82
C LEU A 154 -62.79 29.08 -16.90
N THR A 155 -61.47 29.20 -16.95
CA THR A 155 -60.74 30.18 -16.13
C THR A 155 -61.05 31.60 -16.58
N LEU A 156 -61.17 31.84 -17.89
CA LEU A 156 -61.58 33.12 -18.44
C LEU A 156 -63.03 33.45 -18.08
N GLU A 157 -63.93 32.47 -18.11
CA GLU A 157 -65.33 32.64 -17.69
C GLU A 157 -65.43 32.98 -16.19
N ILE A 158 -64.67 32.30 -15.32
CA ILE A 158 -64.66 32.58 -13.87
C ILE A 158 -64.09 33.97 -13.57
N LEU A 159 -63.15 34.46 -14.39
CA LEU A 159 -62.55 35.77 -14.23
C LEU A 159 -63.39 36.88 -14.88
N ASP A 160 -64.38 36.53 -15.71
CA ASP A 160 -65.32 37.47 -16.30
C ASP A 160 -66.49 37.69 -15.34
N ASP A 161 -66.49 38.82 -14.62
CA ASP A 161 -67.58 39.24 -13.73
C ASP A 161 -68.84 39.71 -14.50
N SER A 162 -68.97 39.40 -15.78
CA SER A 162 -70.12 39.78 -16.60
C SER A 162 -71.35 38.93 -16.28
N VAL A 163 -72.41 39.57 -15.77
CA VAL A 163 -73.67 38.89 -15.52
C VAL A 163 -74.47 38.79 -16.82
N ALA A 164 -74.40 37.62 -17.46
CA ALA A 164 -74.98 37.39 -18.78
C ALA A 164 -76.50 37.12 -18.76
N SER A 165 -77.08 36.80 -17.60
CA SER A 165 -78.48 36.40 -17.49
C SER A 165 -79.23 37.17 -16.38
N PRO A 166 -80.48 37.60 -16.63
CA PRO A 166 -81.31 38.28 -15.62
C PRO A 166 -81.64 37.38 -14.43
N GLU A 167 -81.65 36.05 -14.62
CA GLU A 167 -81.80 35.07 -13.54
C GLU A 167 -80.60 35.09 -12.59
N GLN A 168 -79.37 35.24 -13.11
CA GLN A 168 -78.16 35.39 -12.31
C GLN A 168 -78.16 36.70 -11.49
N LEU A 169 -78.68 37.82 -12.04
CA LEU A 169 -78.85 39.09 -11.32
C LEU A 169 -79.86 38.97 -10.17
N THR A 170 -80.99 38.29 -10.42
CA THR A 170 -82.04 38.10 -9.40
C THR A 170 -81.52 37.25 -8.24
N ALA A 171 -80.76 36.18 -8.53
CA ALA A 171 -80.20 35.28 -7.52
C ALA A 171 -79.07 35.91 -6.70
N SER A 172 -78.25 36.79 -7.29
CA SER A 172 -77.13 37.44 -6.60
C SER A 172 -77.54 38.68 -5.80
N LEU A 173 -78.47 39.49 -6.30
CA LEU A 173 -78.91 40.74 -5.66
C LEU A 173 -80.22 40.61 -4.87
N GLY A 174 -80.97 39.51 -5.03
CA GLY A 174 -82.24 39.27 -4.32
C GLY A 174 -83.39 40.19 -4.73
N LEU A 175 -83.25 40.93 -5.83
CA LEU A 175 -84.22 41.93 -6.32
C LEU A 175 -84.89 41.44 -7.61
N PRO A 176 -86.22 41.63 -7.78
CA PRO A 176 -86.93 41.25 -8.99
C PRO A 176 -86.50 42.12 -10.18
N VAL A 177 -86.20 41.48 -11.33
CA VAL A 177 -85.84 42.17 -12.58
C VAL A 177 -87.08 42.81 -13.19
N LEU A 178 -87.08 44.15 -13.31
CA LEU A 178 -88.23 44.94 -13.79
C LEU A 178 -88.30 45.03 -15.33
N ALA A 179 -87.17 45.02 -16.02
CA ALA A 179 -87.09 45.03 -17.49
C ALA A 179 -85.71 44.53 -17.95
N SER A 180 -85.66 43.82 -19.09
CA SER A 180 -84.41 43.39 -19.73
C SER A 180 -84.37 43.91 -21.16
N PHE A 181 -83.29 44.59 -21.53
CA PHE A 181 -83.09 45.13 -22.86
C PHE A 181 -81.96 44.37 -23.56
N ARG A 182 -82.31 43.66 -24.65
CA ARG A 182 -81.33 42.96 -25.47
C ARG A 182 -80.58 43.97 -26.36
N LYS A 183 -79.28 44.12 -26.14
CA LYS A 183 -78.41 44.91 -27.04
C LYS A 183 -78.18 44.11 -28.34
N VAL A 184 -78.84 44.51 -29.43
CA VAL A 184 -78.55 43.99 -30.77
C VAL A 184 -77.23 44.61 -31.21
N ARG A 185 -76.18 43.80 -31.33
CA ARG A 185 -74.88 44.23 -31.85
C ARG A 185 -75.03 44.42 -33.36
N GLY A 186 -74.91 45.66 -33.84
CA GLY A 186 -74.86 45.96 -35.27
C GLY A 186 -73.69 45.25 -35.93
N ALA A 187 -73.93 44.81 -37.17
CA ALA A 187 -73.01 44.06 -38.02
C ALA A 187 -71.62 44.68 -38.13
#